data_AF-A0A382AFD8-F1
#
_entry.id   AF-A0A382AFD8-F1
#
_cell.length_a   1.000
_cell.length_b   1.000
_cell.length_c   1.000
_cell.angle_alpha   90.00
_cell.angle_beta   90.00
_cell.angle_gamma   90.00
#
_symmetry.space_group_name_H-M   'P 1'
#
loop_
_entity.id
_entity.type
_entity.pdbx_description
1 polymer ?
#
loop_
_entity_poly.entity_id
_entity_poly.type
_entity_poly.pdbx_seq_one_letter_code
_entity_poly.pdbx_strand_id
1 'polypeptide(L)'
;QVLETTRQEALERLDSLSSSELKQVYQGLLSGVPAGGTLRCRKADVKLLGKLASQNLGEPIDEAGFIIENDEYRLDFRFSTLVEREWQAQLPAVSEELFGR
;
A
#
# COMPACT_ATOMS: atom_id res chain seq x y z
N GLN A 1 -1.81 -17.65 15.83
CA GLN A 1 -3.18 -17.56 15.27
C GLN A 1 -3.73 -16.14 15.39
N VAL A 2 -3.88 -15.58 16.60
CA VAL A 2 -4.39 -14.19 16.78
C VAL A 2 -3.60 -13.14 15.98
N LEU A 3 -2.27 -13.15 16.09
CA LEU A 3 -1.39 -12.22 15.35
C LEU A 3 -1.60 -12.25 13.84
N GLU A 4 -1.76 -13.44 13.26
CA GLU A 4 -1.97 -13.62 11.83
C GLU A 4 -3.36 -13.16 11.40
N THR A 5 -4.39 -13.44 12.21
CA THR A 5 -5.75 -12.92 12.01
C THR A 5 -5.77 -11.39 12.07
N THR A 6 -5.13 -10.77 13.06
CA THR A 6 -5.06 -9.31 13.18
C THR A 6 -4.38 -8.68 11.96
N ARG A 7 -3.29 -9.27 11.47
CA ARG A 7 -2.61 -8.81 10.26
C ARG A 7 -3.52 -8.92 9.02
N GLN A 8 -4.23 -10.03 8.89
CA GLN A 8 -5.15 -10.26 7.77
C GLN A 8 -6.34 -9.29 7.79
N GLU A 9 -6.94 -9.04 8.96
CA GLU A 9 -8.02 -8.06 9.12
C GLU A 9 -7.58 -6.64 8.75
N ALA A 10 -6.33 -6.27 9.07
CA ALA A 10 -5.77 -4.98 8.67
C ALA A 10 -5.70 -4.84 7.14
N LEU A 11 -5.28 -5.90 6.44
CA LEU A 11 -5.23 -5.93 4.98
C LEU A 11 -6.62 -5.85 4.36
N GLU A 12 -7.59 -6.61 4.87
CA GLU A 12 -8.98 -6.58 4.39
C GLU A 12 -9.61 -5.20 4.54
N ARG A 13 -9.37 -4.53 5.67
CA ARG A 13 -9.83 -3.15 5.87
C ARG A 13 -9.24 -2.20 4.85
N LEU A 14 -7.93 -2.27 4.60
CA LEU A 14 -7.26 -1.45 3.59
C LEU A 14 -7.78 -1.73 2.17
N ASP A 15 -8.09 -2.98 1.85
CA ASP A 15 -8.64 -3.36 0.54
C ASP A 15 -10.07 -2.85 0.33
N SER A 16 -10.82 -2.71 1.44
CA SER A 16 -12.22 -2.24 1.47
C SER A 16 -12.41 -0.72 1.51
N LEU A 17 -11.32 0.06 1.49
CA LEU A 17 -11.40 1.53 1.57
C LEU A 17 -12.25 2.12 0.44
N SER A 18 -13.04 3.14 0.78
CA SER A 18 -13.80 3.90 -0.20
C SER A 18 -12.88 4.65 -1.17
N SER A 19 -13.42 5.06 -2.31
CA SER A 19 -12.65 5.83 -3.30
C SER A 19 -12.09 7.15 -2.73
N SER A 20 -12.81 7.81 -1.81
CA SER A 20 -12.33 9.02 -1.14
C SER A 20 -11.17 8.75 -0.18
N GLU A 21 -11.23 7.65 0.57
CA GLU A 21 -10.16 7.25 1.49
C GLU A 21 -8.91 6.81 0.70
N LEU A 22 -9.09 5.98 -0.34
CA LEU A 22 -8.01 5.58 -1.24
C LEU A 22 -7.32 6.79 -1.88
N LYS A 23 -8.08 7.82 -2.27
CA LYS A 23 -7.51 9.05 -2.80
C LYS A 23 -6.58 9.72 -1.79
N GLN A 24 -6.99 9.84 -0.53
CA GLN A 24 -6.17 10.45 0.52
C GLN A 24 -4.90 9.64 0.78
N VAL A 25 -5.04 8.31 0.89
CA VAL A 25 -3.90 7.40 1.08
C VAL A 25 -2.91 7.53 -0.09
N TYR A 26 -3.39 7.45 -1.34
CA TYR A 26 -2.53 7.55 -2.52
C TYR A 26 -1.85 8.92 -2.64
N GLN A 27 -2.54 10.01 -2.31
CA GLN A 27 -1.91 11.33 -2.27
C GLN A 27 -0.79 11.40 -1.22
N GLY A 28 -0.98 10.78 -0.06
CA GLY A 28 0.05 10.66 0.98
C GLY A 28 1.25 9.84 0.51
N LEU A 29 1.01 8.67 -0.08
CA LEU A 29 2.07 7.77 -0.55
C LEU A 29 2.85 8.33 -1.75
N LEU A 30 2.20 9.10 -2.63
CA LEU A 30 2.86 9.77 -3.76
C LEU A 30 3.63 11.02 -3.32
N SER A 31 3.40 11.52 -2.11
CA SER A 31 4.13 12.68 -1.59
C SER A 31 5.61 12.35 -1.43
N GLY A 32 6.46 13.06 -2.18
CA GLY A 32 7.91 12.85 -2.15
C GLY A 32 8.43 11.73 -3.06
N VAL A 33 7.57 11.06 -3.84
CA VAL A 33 8.02 10.14 -4.88
C VAL A 33 8.61 10.93 -6.05
N PRO A 34 9.83 10.60 -6.53
CA PRO A 34 10.43 11.25 -7.69
C PRO A 34 9.52 11.23 -8.92
N ALA A 35 9.55 12.32 -9.69
CA ALA A 35 8.88 12.36 -10.98
C ALA A 35 9.54 11.37 -11.94
N GLY A 36 8.73 10.56 -12.63
CA GLY A 36 9.21 9.56 -13.58
C GLY A 36 9.15 8.12 -13.09
N GLY A 37 9.37 7.20 -14.03
CA GLY A 37 9.13 5.77 -13.86
C GLY A 37 7.73 5.34 -14.29
N THR A 38 7.48 4.05 -14.15
CA THR A 38 6.22 3.39 -14.50
C THR A 38 5.48 3.03 -13.23
N LEU A 39 4.26 3.54 -13.07
CA LEU A 39 3.35 3.17 -12.00
C LEU A 39 2.47 2.00 -12.45
N ARG A 40 2.47 0.92 -11.67
CA ARG A 40 1.57 -0.22 -11.83
C ARG A 40 0.66 -0.30 -10.62
N CYS A 41 -0.64 -0.43 -10.85
CA CYS A 41 -1.67 -0.51 -9.81
C CYS A 41 -2.79 -1.44 -10.27
N ARG A 42 -3.71 -1.80 -9.37
CA ARG A 42 -4.86 -2.62 -9.76
C ARG A 42 -5.77 -1.92 -10.75
N LYS A 43 -6.41 -2.70 -11.61
CA LYS A 43 -7.29 -2.21 -12.68
C LYS A 43 -8.37 -1.24 -12.17
N ALA A 44 -8.91 -1.49 -10.99
CA ALA A 44 -9.91 -0.63 -10.35
C ALA A 44 -9.39 0.78 -10.03
N ASP A 45 -8.08 0.92 -9.78
CA ASP A 45 -7.46 2.15 -9.28
C ASP A 45 -6.80 2.98 -10.39
N VAL A 46 -6.65 2.42 -11.60
CA VAL A 46 -6.01 3.07 -12.76
C VAL A 46 -6.56 4.48 -13.01
N LYS A 47 -7.89 4.64 -12.97
CA LYS A 47 -8.53 5.95 -13.21
C LYS A 47 -8.23 6.97 -12.10
N LEU A 48 -8.09 6.51 -10.86
CA LEU A 48 -7.77 7.36 -9.72
C LEU A 48 -6.29 7.76 -9.78
N LEU A 49 -5.40 6.78 -9.86
CA LEU A 49 -3.95 6.99 -9.87
C LEU A 49 -3.47 7.72 -11.12
N GLY A 50 -4.09 7.49 -12.28
CA GLY A 50 -3.81 8.26 -13.51
C GLY A 50 -4.11 9.77 -13.41
N LYS A 51 -4.88 10.20 -12.40
CA LYS A 51 -5.11 11.62 -12.11
C LYS A 51 -4.18 12.18 -11.03
N LEU A 52 -3.62 11.32 -10.19
CA LEU A 52 -2.83 11.71 -9.01
C LEU A 52 -1.33 11.63 -9.26
N ALA A 53 -0.90 10.59 -9.98
CA ALA A 53 0.50 10.29 -10.22
C ALA A 53 1.04 11.08 -11.41
N SER A 54 2.33 11.41 -11.35
CA SER A 54 3.06 12.00 -12.49
C SER A 54 3.74 10.94 -13.35
N GLN A 55 3.74 9.68 -12.91
CA GLN A 55 4.33 8.53 -13.57
C GLN A 55 3.50 8.05 -14.75
N ASN A 56 4.16 7.39 -15.71
CA ASN A 56 3.47 6.68 -16.78
C ASN A 56 2.73 5.47 -16.19
N LEU A 57 1.50 5.24 -16.63
CA LEU A 57 0.76 4.04 -16.22
C LEU A 57 1.27 2.83 -16.99
N GLY A 58 1.67 1.79 -16.26
CA GLY A 58 2.03 0.50 -16.82
C GLY A 58 0.90 -0.52 -16.76
N GLU A 59 1.24 -1.77 -17.07
CA GLU A 59 0.28 -2.88 -16.99
C GLU A 59 -0.26 -3.04 -15.55
N PRO A 60 -1.57 -3.31 -15.40
CA PRO A 60 -2.18 -3.49 -14.09
C PRO A 60 -1.58 -4.68 -13.32
N ILE A 61 -1.63 -4.58 -11.99
CA ILE A 61 -1.38 -5.69 -11.06
C ILE A 61 -2.70 -6.10 -10.38
N ASP A 62 -2.72 -7.17 -9.59
CA ASP A 62 -3.95 -7.60 -8.91
C ASP A 62 -4.12 -6.95 -7.52
N GLU A 63 -3.00 -6.64 -6.84
CA GLU A 63 -2.98 -6.18 -5.46
C GLU A 63 -3.32 -4.68 -5.30
N ALA A 64 -3.94 -4.33 -4.16
CA ALA A 64 -4.19 -2.95 -3.78
C ALA A 64 -2.91 -2.18 -3.42
N GLY A 65 -2.94 -0.87 -3.64
CA GLY A 65 -1.75 -0.03 -3.67
C GLY A 65 -1.12 0.00 -5.06
N PHE A 66 0.17 0.33 -5.12
CA PHE A 66 0.88 0.49 -6.38
C PHE A 66 2.39 0.25 -6.24
N ILE A 67 3.03 0.02 -7.37
CA ILE A 67 4.49 -0.06 -7.51
C ILE A 67 4.92 1.04 -8.47
N ILE A 68 6.03 1.71 -8.18
CA ILE A 68 6.70 2.61 -9.13
C ILE A 68 8.11 2.08 -9.37
N GLU A 69 8.47 1.87 -10.63
CA GLU A 69 9.80 1.37 -10.99
C GLU A 69 10.35 2.05 -12.26
N ASN A 70 11.68 2.13 -12.31
CA ASN A 70 12.47 2.47 -13.47
C ASN A 70 13.78 1.64 -13.42
N ASP A 71 14.76 1.98 -14.25
CA ASP A 71 16.05 1.24 -14.29
C ASP A 71 16.91 1.45 -13.03
N GLU A 72 16.62 2.46 -12.21
CA GLU A 72 17.42 2.85 -11.04
C GLU A 72 16.81 2.39 -9.71
N TYR A 73 15.48 2.30 -9.64
CA TYR A 73 14.79 1.99 -8.39
C TYR A 73 13.46 1.26 -8.61
N ARG A 74 13.01 0.64 -7.52
CA ARG A 74 11.65 0.12 -7.36
C ARG A 74 11.13 0.51 -5.98
N LEU A 75 10.01 1.23 -5.97
CA LEU A 75 9.26 1.58 -4.77
C LEU A 75 7.99 0.75 -4.74
N ASP A 76 7.83 -0.05 -3.69
CA ASP A 76 6.67 -0.92 -3.51
C ASP A 76 5.76 -0.36 -2.42
N PHE A 77 4.64 0.21 -2.84
CA PHE A 77 3.61 0.79 -1.99
C PHE A 77 2.33 -0.07 -2.00
N ARG A 78 2.44 -1.37 -2.33
CA ARG A 78 1.33 -2.30 -2.14
C ARG A 78 0.98 -2.36 -0.65
N PHE A 79 -0.30 -2.41 -0.33
CA PHE A 79 -0.75 -2.42 1.07
C PHE A 79 -0.22 -3.64 1.83
N SER A 80 -0.09 -4.79 1.17
CA SER A 80 0.60 -5.99 1.69
C SER A 80 2.02 -5.67 2.18
N THR A 81 2.80 -4.95 1.39
CA THR A 81 4.18 -4.56 1.71
C THR A 81 4.24 -3.54 2.84
N LEU A 82 3.38 -2.53 2.81
CA LEU A 82 3.33 -1.49 3.84
C LEU A 82 2.90 -2.04 5.20
N VAL A 83 1.86 -2.88 5.21
CA VAL A 83 1.39 -3.55 6.43
C VAL A 83 2.46 -4.48 6.97
N GLU A 84 3.12 -5.29 6.13
CA GLU A 84 4.19 -6.17 6.61
C GLU A 84 5.34 -5.38 7.25
N ARG A 85 5.75 -4.27 6.64
CA ARG A 85 6.79 -3.40 7.21
C ARG A 85 6.39 -2.85 8.58
N GLU A 86 5.19 -2.29 8.69
CA GLU A 86 4.70 -1.72 9.95
C GLU A 86 4.45 -2.82 10.99
N TRP A 87 3.96 -3.97 10.57
CA TRP A 87 3.75 -5.14 11.42
C TRP A 87 5.04 -5.59 12.09
N GLN A 88 6.14 -5.71 11.34
CA GLN A 88 7.44 -6.06 11.90
C GLN A 88 7.95 -5.00 12.90
N ALA A 89 7.69 -3.72 12.63
CA ALA A 89 8.08 -2.62 13.53
C ALA A 89 7.28 -2.62 14.83
N GLN A 90 5.98 -2.91 14.75
CA GLN A 90 5.04 -2.85 15.89
C GLN A 90 4.87 -4.18 16.61
N LEU A 91 5.43 -5.28 16.10
CA LEU A 91 5.26 -6.63 16.65
C LEU A 91 5.51 -6.71 18.16
N PRO A 92 6.54 -6.06 18.74
CA PRO A 92 6.74 -6.08 20.19
C PRO A 92 5.57 -5.45 20.95
N ALA A 93 5.07 -4.29 20.52
CA ALA A 93 3.96 -3.59 21.16
C ALA A 93 2.64 -4.36 21.01
N VAL A 94 2.37 -4.88 19.80
CA VAL A 94 1.19 -5.71 19.54
C VAL A 94 1.21 -6.99 20.39
N SER A 95 2.39 -7.59 20.57
CA SER A 95 2.52 -8.80 21.39
C SER A 95 2.28 -8.51 22.87
N GLU A 96 2.77 -7.38 23.39
CA GLU A 96 2.52 -6.95 24.76
C GLU A 96 1.02 -6.70 25.00
N GLU A 97 0.35 -5.98 24.10
CA GLU A 97 -1.08 -5.70 24.24
C GLU A 97 -1.95 -6.98 24.18
N LEU A 98 -1.58 -7.95 23.35
CA LEU A 98 -2.35 -9.18 23.16
C LEU A 98 -2.05 -10.27 24.19
N PHE A 99 -0.82 -10.33 24.70
CA PHE A 99 -0.33 -11.46 25.50
C PHE A 99 0.42 -11.06 26.78
N GLY A 100 0.66 -9.76 27.01
CA GLY A 100 1.35 -9.21 28.18
C GLY A 100 0.49 -9.24 29.44
N ARG A 101 0.03 -10.42 29.82
CA ARG A 101 -0.43 -10.74 31.18
C ARG A 101 0.23 -12.01 31.67
#